data_AF-A0A0C6FN37-F1
#
_entry.id   AF-A0A0C6FN37-F1
#
_cell.length_a   1.000
_cell.length_b   1.000
_cell.length_c   1.000
_cell.angle_alpha   90.00
_cell.angle_beta   90.00
_cell.angle_gamma   90.00
#
_symmetry.space_group_name_H-M   'P 1'
#
loop_
_entity.id
_entity.type
_entity.pdbx_description
1 polymer ?
#
loop_
_entity_poly.entity_id
_entity_poly.type
_entity_poly.pdbx_seq_one_letter_code
_entity_poly.pdbx_strand_id
1 'polypeptide(L)'
;MAPERDTLAKLSAALDAAVLLLRAAIRRRAASGDNLDIKSPSGLTTPLSLEQGGTGGRTHDEARTAPGLVPGDPGFSALALQLYDTLASSVPVWLGGGPIPVARGQYYRQGSGGPLLKAE
;
A
#
# COMPACT_ATOMS: atom_id res chain seq x y z
N MET A 1 31.84 -16.56 1.47
CA MET A 1 32.27 -16.55 0.06
C MET A 1 31.56 -15.41 -0.64
N ALA A 2 32.30 -14.49 -1.25
CA ALA A 2 31.69 -13.45 -2.07
C ALA A 2 31.08 -14.08 -3.34
N PRO A 3 29.95 -13.57 -3.85
CA PRO A 3 29.37 -14.07 -5.09
C PRO A 3 30.37 -13.89 -6.24
N GLU A 4 30.47 -14.91 -7.10
CA GLU A 4 31.36 -14.93 -8.25
C GLU A 4 31.04 -13.78 -9.22
N ARG A 5 32.06 -13.20 -9.89
CA ARG A 5 31.92 -12.01 -10.75
C ARG A 5 30.88 -12.17 -11.86
N ASP A 6 30.73 -13.38 -12.37
CA ASP A 6 29.73 -13.73 -13.40
C ASP A 6 28.29 -13.63 -12.85
N THR A 7 28.08 -14.06 -11.61
CA THR A 7 26.79 -13.93 -10.92
C THR A 7 26.40 -12.47 -10.71
N LEU A 8 27.35 -11.60 -10.36
CA LEU A 8 27.12 -10.17 -10.21
C LEU A 8 26.77 -9.50 -11.56
N ALA A 9 27.44 -9.88 -12.64
CA ALA A 9 27.17 -9.37 -13.98
C ALA A 9 25.76 -9.75 -14.47
N LYS A 10 25.35 -11.00 -14.24
CA LYS A 10 23.99 -11.49 -14.56
C LYS A 10 22.92 -10.76 -13.75
N LEU A 11 23.16 -10.50 -12.47
CA LEU A 11 22.24 -9.76 -11.61
C LEU A 11 22.07 -8.30 -12.09
N SER A 12 23.18 -7.65 -12.47
CA SER A 12 23.14 -6.29 -13.03
C SER A 12 22.32 -6.23 -14.32
N ALA A 13 22.55 -7.16 -15.25
CA ALA A 13 21.81 -7.21 -16.50
C ALA A 13 20.31 -7.50 -16.29
N ALA A 14 19.97 -8.36 -15.33
CA ALA A 14 18.59 -8.63 -14.97
C ALA A 14 17.89 -7.40 -14.36
N LEU A 15 18.61 -6.63 -13.54
CA LEU A 15 18.09 -5.40 -12.96
C LEU A 15 17.82 -4.32 -14.03
N ASP A 16 18.75 -4.15 -14.99
CA ASP A 16 18.58 -3.21 -16.09
C ASP A 16 17.36 -3.55 -16.97
N ALA A 17 17.19 -4.84 -17.27
CA ALA A 17 16.02 -5.34 -18.00
C ALA A 17 14.71 -5.08 -17.22
N ALA A 18 14.71 -5.33 -15.91
CA ALA A 18 13.56 -5.08 -15.05
C ALA A 18 13.18 -3.60 -14.98
N VAL A 19 14.17 -2.70 -14.86
CA VAL A 19 13.97 -1.25 -14.86
C VAL A 19 13.39 -0.78 -16.19
N LEU A 20 13.84 -1.34 -17.32
CA LEU A 20 13.32 -1.00 -18.64
C LEU A 20 11.85 -1.42 -18.80
N LEU A 21 11.51 -2.64 -18.36
CA LEU A 21 10.14 -3.16 -18.37
C LEU A 21 9.21 -2.33 -17.47
N LEU A 22 9.68 -1.97 -16.27
CA LEU A 22 8.90 -1.14 -15.34
C LEU A 22 8.63 0.26 -15.91
N ARG A 23 9.65 0.90 -16.52
CA ARG A 23 9.49 2.20 -17.21
C ARG A 23 8.52 2.11 -18.38
N ALA A 24 8.53 1.01 -19.13
CA ALA A 24 7.58 0.79 -20.21
C ALA A 24 6.15 0.59 -19.69
N ALA A 25 5.98 -0.16 -18.60
CA ALA A 25 4.67 -0.38 -17.97
C ALA A 25 4.08 0.91 -17.40
N ILE A 26 4.88 1.72 -16.71
CA ILE A 26 4.46 3.04 -16.19
C ILE A 26 4.05 3.97 -17.34
N ARG A 27 4.86 4.05 -18.40
CA ARG A 27 4.54 4.88 -19.57
C ARG A 27 3.27 4.41 -20.29
N ARG A 28 3.06 3.10 -20.43
CA ARG A 28 1.81 2.56 -20.99
C ARG A 28 0.58 2.89 -20.14
N ARG A 29 0.69 2.82 -18.81
CA ARG A 29 -0.39 3.22 -17.89
C ARG A 29 -0.69 4.72 -17.96
N ALA A 30 0.34 5.55 -18.10
CA ALA A 30 0.18 6.99 -18.28
C ALA A 30 -0.42 7.33 -19.66
N ALA A 31 -0.05 6.59 -20.71
CA ALA A 31 -0.58 6.77 -22.06
C ALA A 31 -1.96 6.13 -22.28
N SER A 32 -2.43 5.23 -21.42
CA SER A 32 -3.80 4.70 -21.48
C SER A 32 -4.85 5.68 -20.98
N GLY A 33 -4.44 6.80 -20.38
CA GLY A 33 -5.31 7.94 -20.14
C GLY A 33 -5.08 8.97 -21.23
N ASP A 34 -5.97 9.03 -22.21
CA ASP A 34 -6.04 10.10 -23.20
C ASP A 34 -6.45 11.43 -22.52
N ASN A 35 -5.54 12.01 -21.74
CA ASN A 35 -5.70 13.30 -21.07
C ASN A 35 -5.12 14.45 -21.93
N LEU A 36 -4.88 14.20 -23.22
CA LEU A 36 -4.23 15.13 -24.14
C LEU A 36 -5.15 16.28 -24.59
N ASP A 37 -6.45 16.15 -24.38
CA ASP A 37 -7.50 17.11 -24.70
C ASP A 37 -7.93 18.00 -23.51
N ILE A 38 -7.46 17.69 -22.28
CA ILE A 38 -7.67 18.53 -21.10
C ILE A 38 -6.81 19.79 -21.22
N LYS A 39 -7.30 20.78 -21.98
CA LYS A 39 -6.56 22.02 -22.26
C LYS A 39 -6.60 23.02 -21.10
N SER A 40 -7.53 22.89 -20.16
CA SER A 40 -7.43 23.54 -18.86
C SER A 40 -8.42 22.98 -17.82
N PRO A 41 -7.97 22.61 -16.62
CA PRO A 41 -8.87 22.33 -15.48
C PRO A 41 -9.46 23.62 -14.86
N SER A 42 -9.01 24.80 -15.30
CA SER A 42 -9.52 26.10 -14.84
C SER A 42 -11.00 26.36 -15.15
N GLY A 43 -11.62 25.55 -16.02
CA GLY A 43 -13.06 25.59 -16.28
C GLY A 43 -13.92 24.82 -15.27
N LEU A 44 -13.34 23.94 -14.45
CA LEU A 44 -14.06 23.16 -13.43
C LEU A 44 -14.13 23.95 -12.10
N THR A 45 -15.02 24.94 -12.03
CA THR A 45 -15.34 25.61 -10.76
C THR A 45 -16.27 24.77 -9.86
N THR A 46 -16.85 23.71 -10.44
CA THR A 46 -17.69 22.73 -9.75
C THR A 46 -16.99 21.39 -9.73
N PRO A 47 -16.75 20.79 -8.55
CA PRO A 47 -16.15 19.47 -8.47
C PRO A 47 -17.11 18.44 -9.06
N LEU A 48 -16.57 17.51 -9.84
CA LEU A 48 -17.32 16.36 -10.34
C LEU A 48 -17.76 15.50 -9.16
N SER A 49 -19.01 15.04 -9.17
CA SER A 49 -19.52 14.09 -8.19
C SER A 49 -18.77 12.75 -8.26
N LEU A 50 -18.88 11.94 -7.21
CA LEU A 50 -18.32 10.58 -7.19
C LEU A 50 -18.88 9.72 -8.35
N GLU A 51 -20.18 9.85 -8.64
CA GLU A 51 -20.84 9.12 -9.73
C GLU A 51 -20.30 9.48 -11.13
N GLN A 52 -19.77 10.68 -11.28
CA GLN A 52 -19.13 11.16 -12.50
C GLN A 52 -17.62 10.84 -12.55
N GLY A 53 -17.10 10.11 -11.56
CA GLY A 53 -15.67 9.78 -11.46
C GLY A 53 -14.81 10.89 -10.84
N GLY A 54 -15.43 11.89 -10.21
CA GLY A 54 -14.74 12.94 -9.47
C GLY A 54 -14.54 12.61 -7.99
N THR A 55 -14.02 13.58 -7.23
CA THR A 55 -13.84 13.49 -5.78
C THR A 55 -14.93 14.20 -5.00
N GLY A 56 -15.86 14.92 -5.64
CA GLY A 56 -16.90 15.71 -4.98
C GLY A 56 -16.43 16.94 -4.19
N GLY A 57 -15.11 17.14 -4.03
CA GLY A 57 -14.52 18.18 -3.19
C GLY A 57 -13.74 19.24 -3.97
N ARG A 58 -13.74 20.48 -3.48
CA ARG A 58 -12.93 21.61 -3.99
C ARG A 58 -11.60 21.75 -3.28
N THR A 59 -11.45 21.16 -2.10
CA THR A 59 -10.22 21.19 -1.31
C THR A 59 -9.55 19.82 -1.27
N HIS A 60 -8.26 19.81 -0.92
CA HIS A 60 -7.53 18.56 -0.72
C HIS A 60 -8.16 17.69 0.38
N ASP A 61 -8.68 18.29 1.44
CA ASP A 61 -9.29 17.55 2.54
C ASP A 61 -10.64 16.94 2.15
N GLU A 62 -11.50 17.71 1.46
CA GLU A 62 -12.78 17.22 0.93
C GLU A 62 -12.57 16.08 -0.08
N ALA A 63 -11.57 16.21 -0.96
CA ALA A 63 -11.26 15.17 -1.93
C ALA A 63 -10.79 13.85 -1.29
N ARG A 64 -10.20 13.91 -0.09
CA ARG A 64 -9.72 12.74 0.65
C ARG A 64 -10.82 12.04 1.43
N THR A 65 -11.78 12.80 1.97
CA THR A 65 -12.87 12.27 2.80
C THR A 65 -14.04 11.77 1.97
N ALA A 66 -14.38 12.46 0.87
CA ALA A 66 -15.52 12.13 0.03
C ALA A 66 -15.60 10.68 -0.50
N PRO A 67 -14.51 10.02 -0.93
CA PRO A 67 -14.58 8.63 -1.39
C PRO A 67 -14.73 7.59 -0.27
N GLY A 68 -14.84 8.01 1.00
CA GLY A 68 -15.05 7.07 2.11
C GLY A 68 -13.82 6.24 2.45
N LEU A 69 -12.62 6.80 2.26
CA LEU A 69 -11.33 6.12 2.45
C LEU A 69 -10.59 6.58 3.72
N VAL A 70 -11.21 7.39 4.58
CA VAL A 70 -10.58 7.75 5.86
C VAL A 70 -10.85 6.68 6.92
N PRO A 71 -9.96 6.51 7.91
CA PRO A 71 -10.17 5.57 9.01
C PRO A 71 -11.51 5.84 9.71
N GLY A 72 -12.45 4.90 9.58
CA GLY A 72 -13.82 5.02 10.12
C GLY A 72 -14.93 4.95 9.06
N ASP A 73 -14.61 5.08 7.77
CA ASP A 73 -15.60 4.99 6.70
C ASP A 73 -15.88 3.55 6.25
N PRO A 74 -17.12 3.24 5.79
CA PRO A 74 -17.48 1.91 5.30
C PRO A 74 -16.59 1.40 4.14
N GLY A 75 -16.09 2.30 3.29
CA GLY A 75 -15.25 1.96 2.12
C GLY A 75 -13.81 1.57 2.49
N PHE A 76 -13.24 2.20 3.51
CA PHE A 76 -11.95 1.80 4.09
C PHE A 76 -12.08 0.51 4.92
N SER A 77 -13.26 0.27 5.51
CA SER A 77 -13.43 -0.75 6.55
C SER A 77 -13.16 -2.19 6.08
N ALA A 78 -13.63 -2.62 4.90
CA ALA A 78 -13.53 -4.02 4.52
C ALA A 78 -12.10 -4.45 4.16
N LEU A 79 -11.41 -3.66 3.33
CA LEU A 79 -10.02 -3.94 2.95
C LEU A 79 -9.07 -3.74 4.14
N ALA A 80 -9.27 -2.67 4.93
CA ALA A 80 -8.42 -2.41 6.09
C ALA A 80 -8.60 -3.48 7.18
N LEU A 81 -9.82 -3.97 7.41
CA LEU A 81 -10.07 -5.09 8.31
C LEU A 81 -9.44 -6.38 7.77
N GLN A 82 -9.58 -6.69 6.48
CA GLN A 82 -8.91 -7.85 5.88
C GLN A 82 -7.38 -7.77 6.00
N LEU A 83 -6.79 -6.59 5.76
CA LEU A 83 -5.35 -6.37 5.92
C LEU A 83 -4.92 -6.49 7.38
N TYR A 84 -5.71 -5.93 8.31
CA TYR A 84 -5.45 -6.03 9.74
C TYR A 84 -5.55 -7.47 10.24
N ASP A 85 -6.58 -8.21 9.85
CA ASP A 85 -6.77 -9.62 10.21
C ASP A 85 -5.66 -10.50 9.61
N THR A 86 -5.27 -10.25 8.36
CA THR A 86 -4.17 -10.96 7.71
C THR A 86 -2.85 -10.70 8.44
N LEU A 87 -2.56 -9.43 8.77
CA LEU A 87 -1.37 -9.04 9.52
C LEU A 87 -1.37 -9.65 10.94
N ALA A 88 -2.48 -9.52 11.67
CA ALA A 88 -2.62 -10.02 13.04
C ALA A 88 -2.58 -11.55 13.12
N SER A 89 -3.02 -12.25 12.06
CA SER A 89 -2.93 -13.71 11.97
C SER A 89 -1.53 -14.21 11.58
N SER A 90 -0.69 -13.34 10.98
CA SER A 90 0.68 -13.69 10.56
C SER A 90 1.72 -13.64 11.67
N VAL A 91 1.41 -12.98 12.80
CA VAL A 91 2.36 -12.83 13.90
C VAL A 91 2.35 -14.04 14.83
N PRO A 92 3.51 -14.40 15.42
CA PRO A 92 3.62 -15.50 16.36
C PRO A 92 2.80 -15.26 17.64
N VAL A 93 2.15 -16.33 18.12
CA VAL A 93 1.34 -16.34 19.35
C VAL A 93 2.13 -16.94 20.50
N TRP A 94 2.13 -16.25 21.64
CA TRP A 94 2.75 -16.70 22.88
C TRP A 94 1.67 -17.10 23.90
N LEU A 95 1.79 -18.32 24.43
CA LEU A 95 0.79 -18.96 25.30
C LEU A 95 1.29 -19.25 26.73
N GLY A 96 2.53 -18.88 27.07
CA GLY A 96 3.21 -19.37 28.28
C GLY A 96 3.55 -18.30 29.32
N GLY A 97 4.31 -18.70 30.35
CA GLY A 97 4.97 -17.83 31.33
C GLY A 97 6.48 -18.10 31.32
N GLY A 98 7.17 -17.58 30.31
CA GLY A 98 8.61 -17.74 30.06
C GLY A 98 9.13 -16.63 29.13
N PRO A 99 10.39 -16.68 28.67
CA PRO A 99 10.90 -15.66 27.74
C PRO A 99 10.10 -15.64 26.43
N ILE A 100 9.84 -14.43 25.93
CA ILE A 100 9.07 -14.23 24.70
C ILE A 100 9.86 -14.82 23.52
N PRO A 101 9.26 -15.68 22.67
CA PRO A 101 9.95 -16.39 21.60
C PRO A 101 10.25 -15.53 20.35
N VAL A 102 10.10 -14.20 20.44
CA VAL A 102 10.38 -13.27 19.33
C VAL A 102 11.54 -12.35 19.67
N ALA A 103 12.27 -11.93 18.65
CA ALA A 103 13.38 -10.99 18.81
C ALA A 103 12.89 -9.63 19.35
N ARG A 104 13.74 -8.98 20.14
CA ARG A 104 13.50 -7.62 20.66
C ARG A 104 13.10 -6.67 19.53
N GLY A 105 12.01 -5.94 19.75
CA GLY A 105 11.43 -5.02 18.77
C GLY A 105 10.43 -5.64 17.78
N GLN A 106 10.26 -6.96 17.77
CA GLN A 106 9.24 -7.64 16.96
C GLN A 106 7.89 -7.71 17.69
N TYR A 107 6.80 -7.80 16.93
CA TYR A 107 5.45 -7.92 17.47
C TYR A 107 5.04 -9.38 17.66
N TYR A 108 4.25 -9.66 18.71
CA TYR A 108 3.68 -10.97 19.03
C TYR A 108 2.28 -10.83 19.63
N ARG A 109 1.50 -11.92 19.68
CA ARG A 109 0.21 -11.96 20.38
C ARG A 109 0.32 -12.66 21.73
N GLN A 110 -0.29 -12.10 22.76
CA GLN A 110 -0.44 -12.75 24.05
C GLN A 110 -1.75 -13.57 24.07
N GLY A 111 -1.67 -14.88 23.91
CA GLY A 111 -2.84 -15.74 23.80
C GLY A 111 -3.45 -15.80 22.39
N SER A 112 -4.18 -16.87 22.10
CA SER A 112 -5.01 -16.95 20.89
C SER A 112 -6.12 -15.93 20.99
N GLY A 113 -6.14 -14.92 20.12
CA GLY A 113 -7.12 -13.84 20.19
C GLY A 113 -6.62 -12.53 20.84
N GLY A 114 -5.48 -12.55 21.54
CA GLY A 114 -5.02 -11.39 22.31
C GLY A 114 -4.42 -10.25 21.48
N PRO A 115 -4.16 -9.09 22.13
CA PRO A 115 -3.63 -7.89 21.47
C PRO A 115 -2.20 -8.10 20.98
N LEU A 116 -1.82 -7.32 19.97
CA LEU A 116 -0.44 -7.23 19.48
C LEU A 116 0.42 -6.45 20.47
N LEU A 117 1.48 -7.08 20.96
CA LEU A 117 2.46 -6.50 21.86
C LEU A 117 3.83 -6.48 21.18
N LYS A 118 4.66 -5.49 21.50
CA LYS A 118 6.04 -5.43 21.02
C LYS A 118 6.94 -6.07 22.08
N ALA A 119 7.83 -6.96 21.65
CA ALA A 119 8.83 -7.54 22.54
C ALA A 119 9.84 -6.45 22.95
N GLU A 120 9.97 -6.29 24.27
CA GLU A 120 10.82 -5.26 24.89
C GLU A 120 12.31 -5.56 24.86
#